data_AF-A0A962T0V2-F1
#
_entry.id   AF-A0A962T0V2-F1
#
_cell.length_a   1.000
_cell.length_b   1.000
_cell.length_c   1.000
_cell.angle_alpha   90.00
_cell.angle_beta   90.00
_cell.angle_gamma   90.00
#
_symmetry.space_group_name_H-M   'P 1'
#
loop_
_entity.id
_entity.type
_entity.pdbx_description
1 polymer ?
#
loop_
_entity_poly.entity_id
_entity_poly.type
_entity_poly.pdbx_seq_one_letter_code
_entity_poly.pdbx_strand_id
1 'polypeptide(L)'
;ISRMGAERIETALPPLIQVTQREGRCVIWSCDPMHGNTQETGVGYKTRSFNRILDEVRRFFAIHRAEGSIPGGMHFELTGQDVTECLGGAQDITEQGLAERYHTQCDPRLNASQSLELAFLIAEMLKDSRRERSLENSSNREENIAT
;
A
#
# COMPACT_ATOMS: atom_id res chain seq x y z
N ILE A 1 -1.47 -11.55 4.73
CA ILE A 1 -0.80 -10.47 3.98
C ILE A 1 -1.41 -10.45 2.58
N SER A 2 -2.06 -9.37 2.16
CA SER A 2 -2.68 -9.25 0.83
C SER A 2 -1.69 -8.68 -0.18
N ARG A 3 -1.60 -9.28 -1.37
CA ARG A 3 -0.74 -8.84 -2.50
C ARG A 3 -1.50 -8.96 -3.81
N MET A 4 -2.52 -8.13 -3.98
CA MET A 4 -3.52 -8.32 -5.03
C MET A 4 -3.18 -7.54 -6.31
N GLY A 5 -2.35 -6.51 -6.19
CA GLY A 5 -2.11 -5.55 -7.27
C GLY A 5 -3.14 -4.43 -7.24
N ALA A 6 -2.72 -3.21 -7.62
CA ALA A 6 -3.58 -2.03 -7.60
C ALA A 6 -4.90 -2.26 -8.35
N GLU A 7 -4.86 -2.94 -9.50
CA GLU A 7 -6.02 -3.18 -10.35
C GLU A 7 -7.07 -4.14 -9.76
N ARG A 8 -6.69 -5.04 -8.85
CA ARG A 8 -7.56 -6.14 -8.39
C ARG A 8 -7.96 -6.03 -6.92
N ILE A 9 -7.25 -5.24 -6.12
CA ILE A 9 -7.46 -5.20 -4.68
C ILE A 9 -8.91 -4.85 -4.29
N GLU A 10 -9.54 -3.93 -5.00
CA GLU A 10 -10.92 -3.47 -4.71
C GLU A 10 -11.98 -4.55 -4.88
N THR A 11 -11.75 -5.54 -5.76
CA THR A 11 -12.68 -6.65 -5.96
C THR A 11 -12.29 -7.87 -5.14
N ALA A 12 -10.99 -8.06 -4.87
CA ALA A 12 -10.48 -9.27 -4.23
C ALA A 12 -10.47 -9.22 -2.69
N LEU A 13 -10.17 -8.06 -2.10
CA LEU A 13 -9.97 -7.95 -0.65
C LEU A 13 -11.27 -7.87 0.17
N PRO A 14 -12.31 -7.09 -0.21
CA PRO A 14 -13.50 -6.93 0.63
C PRO A 14 -14.21 -8.25 1.01
N PRO A 15 -14.42 -9.21 0.09
CA PRO A 15 -15.07 -10.48 0.45
C PRO A 15 -14.31 -11.27 1.52
N LEU A 16 -12.98 -11.16 1.55
CA LEU A 16 -12.14 -11.84 2.54
C LEU A 16 -12.28 -11.18 3.92
N ILE A 17 -12.35 -9.84 3.97
CA ILE A 17 -12.56 -9.09 5.20
C ILE A 17 -13.92 -9.47 5.80
N GLN A 18 -14.99 -9.41 5.00
CA GLN A 18 -16.35 -9.69 5.43
C GLN A 18 -16.51 -11.11 5.99
N VAL A 19 -15.94 -12.11 5.31
CA VAL A 19 -15.96 -13.48 5.82
C VAL A 19 -15.18 -13.58 7.13
N THR A 20 -13.98 -13.00 7.21
CA THR A 20 -13.16 -13.04 8.43
C THR A 20 -13.87 -12.43 9.64
N GLN A 21 -14.54 -11.29 9.44
CA GLN A 21 -15.36 -10.63 10.46
C GLN A 21 -16.57 -11.47 10.86
N ARG A 22 -17.30 -12.03 9.89
CA ARG A 22 -18.45 -12.92 10.14
C ARG A 22 -18.05 -14.14 10.97
N GLU A 23 -16.87 -14.70 10.71
CA GLU A 23 -16.32 -15.83 11.47
C GLU A 23 -15.71 -15.41 12.83
N GLY A 24 -15.81 -14.14 13.22
CA GLY A 24 -15.32 -13.62 14.50
C GLY A 24 -13.80 -13.72 14.68
N ARG A 25 -13.03 -13.75 13.58
CA ARG A 25 -11.58 -13.93 13.63
C ARG A 25 -10.87 -12.59 13.80
N CYS A 26 -9.98 -12.51 14.78
CA CYS A 26 -9.09 -11.37 14.97
C CYS A 26 -7.76 -11.64 14.26
N VAL A 27 -7.47 -10.87 13.21
CA VAL A 27 -6.25 -11.02 12.39
C VAL A 27 -5.60 -9.67 12.14
N ILE A 28 -4.31 -9.68 11.84
CA ILE A 28 -3.60 -8.49 11.33
C ILE A 28 -3.70 -8.50 9.81
N TRP A 29 -4.43 -7.52 9.27
CA TRP A 29 -4.41 -7.24 7.84
C TRP A 29 -3.16 -6.43 7.51
N SER A 30 -2.29 -7.01 6.67
CA SER A 30 -1.09 -6.34 6.19
C SER A 30 -1.07 -6.34 4.67
N CYS A 31 -0.74 -5.19 4.07
CA CYS A 31 -0.64 -5.00 2.63
C CYS A 31 0.80 -5.22 2.16
N ASP A 32 0.96 -6.04 1.13
CA ASP A 32 2.16 -6.14 0.33
C ASP A 32 1.85 -5.64 -1.08
N PRO A 33 2.13 -4.35 -1.34
CA PRO A 33 1.84 -3.71 -2.62
C PRO A 33 2.96 -3.96 -3.65
N MET A 34 3.94 -4.81 -3.34
CA MET A 34 5.09 -5.03 -4.21
C MET A 34 4.78 -6.12 -5.23
N HIS A 35 4.44 -7.30 -4.72
CA HIS A 35 4.42 -8.51 -5.53
C HIS A 35 3.25 -8.58 -6.52
N GLY A 36 2.13 -7.94 -6.21
CA GLY A 36 0.98 -7.84 -7.11
C GLY A 36 1.16 -6.82 -8.25
N ASN A 37 2.22 -6.00 -8.21
CA ASN A 37 2.45 -4.90 -9.15
C ASN A 37 3.73 -5.05 -9.99
N THR A 38 4.28 -6.27 -10.08
CA THR A 38 5.46 -6.54 -10.91
C THR A 38 5.07 -6.59 -12.38
N GLN A 39 5.85 -5.89 -13.21
CA GLN A 39 5.73 -5.88 -14.67
C GLN A 39 7.10 -6.10 -15.32
N GLU A 40 7.11 -6.46 -16.60
CA GLU A 40 8.33 -6.56 -17.41
C GLU A 40 8.36 -5.41 -18.42
N THR A 41 9.51 -4.76 -18.57
CA THR A 41 9.69 -3.67 -19.54
C THR A 41 10.00 -4.20 -20.93
N GLY A 42 9.90 -3.35 -21.95
CA GLY A 42 10.24 -3.73 -23.33
C GLY A 42 11.72 -4.09 -23.54
N VAL A 43 12.58 -3.75 -22.57
CA VAL A 43 14.02 -4.02 -22.56
C VAL A 43 14.41 -5.20 -21.66
N GLY A 44 13.44 -5.94 -21.11
CA GLY A 44 13.67 -7.21 -20.39
C GLY A 44 13.96 -7.07 -18.89
N TYR A 45 13.78 -5.88 -18.30
CA TYR A 45 13.84 -5.73 -16.84
C TYR A 45 12.48 -6.04 -16.22
N LYS A 46 12.48 -6.84 -15.15
CA LYS A 46 11.37 -6.80 -14.20
C LYS A 46 11.43 -5.46 -13.47
N THR A 47 10.29 -4.84 -13.24
CA THR A 47 10.20 -3.59 -12.48
C THR A 47 8.82 -3.47 -11.82
N ARG A 48 8.65 -2.45 -10.99
CA ARG A 48 7.40 -2.07 -10.36
C ARG A 48 7.24 -0.56 -10.46
N SER A 49 6.03 -0.10 -10.77
CA SER A 49 5.72 1.33 -10.77
C SER A 49 5.46 1.79 -9.34
N PHE A 50 6.17 2.83 -8.89
CA PHE A 50 5.93 3.48 -7.60
C PHE A 50 4.47 3.91 -7.43
N ASN A 51 3.86 4.45 -8.49
CA ASN A 51 2.46 4.88 -8.46
C ASN A 51 1.51 3.71 -8.26
N ARG A 52 1.75 2.57 -8.90
CA ARG A 52 0.92 1.37 -8.69
C ARG A 52 1.07 0.81 -7.28
N ILE A 53 2.30 0.79 -6.75
CA ILE A 53 2.58 0.42 -5.35
C ILE A 53 1.76 1.32 -4.41
N LEU A 54 1.88 2.63 -4.58
CA LEU A 54 1.17 3.62 -3.76
C LEU A 54 -0.35 3.51 -3.89
N ASP A 55 -0.86 3.25 -5.09
CA ASP A 55 -2.29 3.11 -5.34
C ASP A 55 -2.87 1.86 -4.68
N GLU A 56 -2.15 0.73 -4.66
CA GLU A 56 -2.59 -0.43 -3.88
C GLU A 56 -2.65 -0.12 -2.38
N VAL A 57 -1.68 0.63 -1.85
CA VAL A 57 -1.71 1.08 -0.45
C VAL A 57 -2.92 1.97 -0.18
N ARG A 58 -3.17 2.97 -1.03
CA ARG A 58 -4.34 3.87 -0.88
C ARG A 58 -5.65 3.08 -0.89
N ARG A 59 -5.81 2.16 -1.84
CA ARG A 59 -7.00 1.31 -1.95
C ARG A 59 -7.14 0.39 -0.74
N PHE A 60 -6.04 -0.18 -0.24
CA PHE A 60 -6.06 -0.98 0.98
C PHE A 60 -6.61 -0.20 2.18
N PHE A 61 -6.15 1.04 2.41
CA PHE A 61 -6.69 1.90 3.47
C PHE A 61 -8.17 2.22 3.25
N ALA A 62 -8.57 2.58 2.02
CA ALA A 62 -9.95 2.91 1.69
C ALA A 62 -10.90 1.72 1.88
N ILE A 63 -10.49 0.51 1.48
CA ILE A 63 -11.24 -0.74 1.67
C ILE A 63 -11.42 -1.01 3.16
N HIS A 64 -10.33 -0.94 3.95
CA HIS A 64 -10.45 -1.17 5.39
C HIS A 64 -11.39 -0.17 6.08
N ARG A 65 -11.36 1.09 5.66
CA ARG A 65 -12.32 2.11 6.12
C ARG A 65 -13.76 1.71 5.75
N ALA A 66 -14.02 1.36 4.49
CA ALA A 66 -15.35 1.00 4.01
C ALA A 66 -15.91 -0.26 4.71
N GLU A 67 -15.06 -1.25 4.99
CA GLU A 67 -15.43 -2.50 5.65
C GLU A 67 -15.38 -2.42 7.19
N GLY A 68 -15.14 -1.24 7.78
CA GLY A 68 -15.05 -1.06 9.23
C GLY A 68 -13.96 -1.91 9.90
N SER A 69 -12.87 -2.17 9.19
CA SER A 69 -11.74 -3.00 9.66
C SER A 69 -10.44 -2.19 9.77
N ILE A 70 -9.40 -2.76 10.36
CA ILE A 70 -8.16 -2.05 10.68
C ILE A 70 -7.06 -2.40 9.66
N PRO A 71 -6.48 -1.40 8.95
CA PRO A 71 -5.28 -1.61 8.14
C PRO A 71 -4.06 -1.76 9.07
N GLY A 72 -3.71 -3.00 9.39
CA GLY A 72 -2.81 -3.33 10.51
C GLY A 72 -1.32 -3.32 10.21
N GLY A 73 -0.90 -3.29 8.95
CA GLY A 73 0.52 -3.26 8.61
C GLY A 73 0.83 -3.15 7.11
N MET A 74 2.10 -2.93 6.83
CA MET A 74 2.66 -2.86 5.47
C MET A 74 3.86 -3.79 5.36
N HIS A 75 4.07 -4.39 4.19
CA HIS A 75 5.15 -5.31 3.90
C HIS A 75 5.80 -4.91 2.57
N PHE A 76 7.04 -4.43 2.62
CA PHE A 76 7.76 -3.90 1.46
C PHE A 76 9.06 -4.63 1.20
N GLU A 77 9.51 -4.59 -0.05
CA GLU A 77 10.87 -4.92 -0.44
C GLU A 77 11.62 -3.62 -0.73
N LEU A 78 12.62 -3.31 0.09
CA LEU A 78 13.37 -2.07 0.02
C LEU A 78 14.86 -2.28 0.28
N THR A 79 15.66 -1.31 -0.14
CA THR A 79 17.09 -1.22 0.18
C THR A 79 17.48 0.21 0.49
N GLY A 80 18.44 0.39 1.41
CA GLY A 80 19.02 1.71 1.70
C GLY A 80 19.98 2.22 0.62
N GLN A 81 20.18 1.45 -0.45
CA GLN A 81 21.05 1.80 -1.56
C GLN A 81 20.29 2.65 -2.59
N ASP A 82 21.02 3.55 -3.28
CA ASP A 82 20.51 4.35 -4.39
C ASP A 82 20.48 3.52 -5.69
N VAL A 83 19.55 2.56 -5.75
CA VAL A 83 19.33 1.66 -6.90
C VAL A 83 18.22 2.18 -7.81
N THR A 84 18.22 1.72 -9.06
CA THR A 84 17.18 2.04 -10.07
C THR A 84 16.39 0.79 -10.44
N GLU A 85 15.67 0.22 -9.47
CA GLU A 85 14.94 -1.05 -9.64
C GLU A 85 13.42 -0.84 -9.86
N CYS A 86 12.82 0.17 -9.22
CA CYS A 86 11.42 0.56 -9.40
C CYS A 86 11.29 1.89 -10.16
N LEU A 87 10.28 1.99 -11.03
CA LEU A 87 10.00 3.18 -11.84
C LEU A 87 9.32 4.29 -11.02
N GLY A 88 9.56 5.55 -11.41
CA GLY A 88 8.92 6.73 -10.83
C GLY A 88 9.45 7.10 -9.44
N GLY A 89 8.56 7.60 -8.59
CA GLY A 89 8.92 8.32 -7.36
C GLY A 89 9.46 9.72 -7.67
N ALA A 90 9.90 10.46 -6.65
CA ALA A 90 10.39 11.82 -6.81
C ALA A 90 11.63 11.95 -7.72
N GLN A 91 12.40 10.87 -7.91
CA GLN A 91 13.54 10.81 -8.83
C GLN A 91 13.14 10.58 -10.30
N ASP A 92 11.86 10.29 -10.57
CA ASP A 92 11.30 10.00 -11.90
C ASP A 92 12.11 8.94 -12.69
N ILE A 93 12.36 7.79 -12.03
CA ILE A 93 13.14 6.70 -12.64
C ILE A 93 12.38 6.15 -13.86
N THR A 94 13.01 6.23 -15.02
CA THR A 94 12.46 5.76 -16.30
C THR A 94 12.88 4.33 -16.62
N GLU A 95 12.24 3.69 -17.60
CA GLU A 95 12.65 2.35 -18.06
C GLU A 95 14.10 2.31 -18.53
N GLN A 96 14.58 3.39 -19.19
CA GLN A 96 15.97 3.52 -19.61
C GLN A 96 16.92 3.66 -18.42
N GLY A 97 16.49 4.38 -17.37
CA GLY A 97 17.27 4.57 -16.15
C GLY A 97 17.43 3.30 -15.30
N LEU A 98 16.63 2.25 -15.55
CA LEU A 98 16.77 0.98 -14.83
C LEU A 98 18.18 0.40 -15.00
N ALA A 99 18.77 0.49 -16.19
CA ALA A 99 20.08 -0.10 -16.48
C ALA A 99 21.25 0.52 -15.70
N GLU A 100 21.06 1.69 -15.08
CA GLU A 100 22.14 2.40 -14.39
C GLU A 100 22.61 1.66 -13.13
N ARG A 101 21.67 1.16 -12.30
CA ARG A 101 21.95 0.57 -10.99
C ARG A 101 20.95 -0.53 -10.61
N TYR A 102 20.65 -1.42 -11.56
CA TYR A 102 19.83 -2.61 -11.33
C TYR A 102 20.66 -3.73 -10.69
N HIS A 103 20.59 -3.90 -9.37
CA HIS A 103 21.49 -4.81 -8.63
C HIS A 103 20.83 -6.07 -8.08
N THR A 104 19.50 -6.11 -8.03
CA THR A 104 18.75 -7.29 -7.57
C THR A 104 18.86 -8.46 -8.56
N GLN A 105 18.91 -9.67 -8.02
CA GLN A 105 18.83 -10.93 -8.79
C GLN A 105 17.41 -11.53 -8.78
N CYS A 106 16.54 -11.00 -7.91
CA CYS A 106 15.17 -11.47 -7.73
C CYS A 106 14.21 -10.38 -8.17
N ASP A 107 13.53 -9.76 -7.21
CA ASP A 107 12.52 -8.76 -7.47
C ASP A 107 13.05 -7.33 -7.28
N PRO A 108 12.47 -6.35 -7.99
CA PRO A 108 12.87 -4.94 -7.91
C PRO A 108 12.44 -4.31 -6.60
N ARG A 109 13.38 -3.69 -5.89
CA ARG A 109 13.16 -3.09 -4.56
C ARG A 109 12.94 -1.59 -4.66
N LEU A 110 12.26 -1.01 -3.68
CA LEU A 110 12.26 0.43 -3.49
C LEU A 110 13.66 0.87 -3.04
N ASN A 111 14.17 1.94 -3.63
CA ASN A 111 15.40 2.57 -3.17
C ASN A 111 15.15 3.43 -1.92
N ALA A 112 16.21 4.02 -1.36
CA ALA A 112 16.11 4.82 -0.13
C ALA A 112 15.13 6.00 -0.26
N SER A 113 15.18 6.74 -1.37
CA SER A 113 14.34 7.91 -1.62
C SER A 113 12.88 7.53 -1.77
N GLN A 114 12.57 6.53 -2.60
CA GLN A 114 11.22 6.02 -2.80
C GLN A 114 10.65 5.44 -1.49
N SER A 115 11.47 4.75 -0.69
CA SER A 115 11.06 4.21 0.60
C SER A 115 10.65 5.31 1.58
N LEU A 116 11.43 6.40 1.64
CA LEU A 116 11.14 7.54 2.50
C LEU A 116 9.89 8.30 2.02
N GLU A 117 9.76 8.51 0.72
CA GLU A 117 8.58 9.11 0.10
C GLU A 117 7.31 8.34 0.46
N LEU A 118 7.33 7.02 0.28
CA LEU A 118 6.21 6.15 0.61
C LEU A 118 5.87 6.20 2.12
N ALA A 119 6.88 6.26 2.98
CA ALA A 119 6.68 6.38 4.43
C ALA A 119 5.92 7.67 4.81
N PHE A 120 6.26 8.81 4.21
CA PHE A 120 5.54 10.06 4.46
C PHE A 120 4.09 10.01 3.96
N LEU A 121 3.86 9.44 2.76
CA LEU A 121 2.51 9.29 2.22
C LEU A 121 1.63 8.39 3.10
N ILE A 122 2.19 7.30 3.63
CA ILE A 122 1.52 6.42 4.60
C ILE A 122 1.25 7.15 5.92
N ALA A 123 2.18 7.97 6.39
CA ALA A 123 2.00 8.75 7.60
C ALA A 123 0.80 9.72 7.50
N GLU A 124 0.62 10.37 6.35
CA GLU A 124 -0.56 11.21 6.08
C GLU A 124 -1.84 10.37 6.05
N MET A 125 -1.86 9.22 5.37
CA MET A 125 -3.03 8.31 5.36
C MET A 125 -3.43 7.84 6.78
N LEU A 126 -2.44 7.56 7.64
CA LEU A 126 -2.67 7.21 9.04
C LEU A 126 -3.21 8.38 9.86
N LYS A 127 -2.73 9.60 9.59
CA LYS A 127 -3.20 10.82 10.25
C LYS A 127 -4.65 11.12 9.88
N ASP A 128 -5.01 11.02 8.61
CA ASP A 128 -6.39 11.20 8.13
C ASP A 128 -7.32 10.16 8.76
N SER A 129 -6.91 8.88 8.76
CA SER A 129 -7.68 7.80 9.38
C SER A 129 -7.90 8.01 10.88
N ARG A 130 -6.94 8.62 11.60
CA ARG A 130 -7.12 8.97 13.03
C ARG A 130 -8.10 10.13 13.20
N ARG A 131 -8.03 11.14 12.34
CA ARG A 131 -8.91 12.30 12.39
C ARG A 131 -10.37 11.90 12.14
N GLU A 132 -10.64 11.09 11.13
CA GLU A 132 -11.97 10.58 10.82
C GLU A 132 -12.58 9.80 11.99
N ARG A 133 -11.83 8.83 12.55
CA ARG A 133 -12.28 8.08 13.75
C ARG A 133 -12.58 8.98 14.94
N SER A 134 -11.81 10.05 15.13
CA SER A 134 -12.06 11.01 16.21
C SER A 134 -13.37 11.79 16.01
N LEU A 135 -13.72 12.09 14.76
CA LEU A 135 -14.97 12.76 14.39
C LEU A 135 -16.16 11.82 14.58
N GLU A 136 -16.09 10.59 14.05
CA GLU A 136 -17.12 9.56 14.24
C GLU A 136 -17.42 9.29 15.72
N ASN A 137 -16.38 9.18 16.55
CA ASN A 137 -16.54 8.98 17.99
C ASN A 137 -17.20 10.19 18.69
N SER A 138 -17.02 11.41 18.17
CA SER A 138 -17.64 12.61 18.71
C SER A 138 -19.12 12.69 18.33
N SER A 139 -19.46 12.41 17.07
CA SER A 139 -20.84 12.34 16.59
C SER A 139 -21.66 11.27 17.30
N ASN A 140 -21.11 10.07 17.50
CA ASN A 140 -21.78 8.99 18.24
C ASN A 140 -22.01 9.33 19.72
N ARG A 141 -21.19 10.22 20.31
CA ARG A 141 -21.43 10.72 21.68
C ARG A 141 -22.57 11.72 21.72
N GLU A 142 -22.67 12.61 20.75
CA GLU A 142 -23.75 13.60 20.68
C GLU A 142 -25.12 12.93 20.45
N GLU A 143 -25.21 11.93 19.58
CA GLU A 143 -26.46 11.16 19.35
C GLU A 143 -26.93 10.40 20.61
N ASN A 144 -26.00 9.78 21.34
CA ASN A 144 -26.32 9.06 22.59
C ASN A 144 -26.71 9.98 23.77
N ILE A 145 -26.41 11.29 23.69
CA ILE A 145 -26.85 12.27 24.70
C ILE A 145 -28.24 12.82 24.37
N ALA A 146 -28.65 12.76 23.10
CA ALA A 146 -29.93 13.27 22.61
C ALA A 146 -31.10 12.25 22.67
N THR A 147 -30.86 11.05 23.19
CA THR A 147 -31.86 9.96 23.39
C THR A 147 -32.01 9.61 24.86
#